data_AF-V7PSM0-F1
#
_entry.id   AF-V7PSM0-F1
#
_cell.length_a   1.000
_cell.length_b   1.000
_cell.length_c   1.000
_cell.angle_alpha   90.00
_cell.angle_beta   90.00
_cell.angle_gamma   90.00
#
_symmetry.space_group_name_H-M   'P 1'
#
loop_
_entity.id
_entity.type
_entity.pdbx_description
1 polymer ?
#
loop_
_entity_poly.entity_id
_entity_poly.type
_entity_poly.pdbx_seq_one_letter_code
_entity_poly.pdbx_strand_id
1 'polypeptide(L)'
;MTKLVSKYFHISSKECMNIAEKLYNKGYISYPRTETNYFVDSMNLRKIIHELKKNNIFGSYATKLAEKNSCKPRKGKLNDKAHPPIHPVKNMNKANNVDFKEWKIYEFICRHFLAVCSDDAIGFDTKVIANIGEEQFYCKGLKIKNKNYLEIYIYEKWNDKILPPFQINDEFYPYSLVVEEGITQPPKYLSESDLLSLMDKYGIGTDATMHEHIENIQKRNYVYKNSKNLFIPTKLGIALILSYKKFKDIGVDLTEPSLRAKMERDMFLVASGEKGKNEIIRNYIDIMKYIYQEIYNRIDLLDENINYYINNPEILN
;
A
#
# COMPACT_ATOMS: atom_id res chain seq x y z
N MET A 1 1.74 -4.44 4.68
CA MET A 1 0.72 -5.53 4.57
C MET A 1 -0.66 -5.00 4.15
N THR A 2 -1.22 -4.05 4.91
CA THR A 2 -2.59 -3.49 4.76
C THR A 2 -2.94 -3.08 3.32
N LYS A 3 -2.04 -2.37 2.63
CA LYS A 3 -2.20 -1.98 1.22
C LYS A 3 -2.52 -3.16 0.29
N LEU A 4 -1.73 -4.23 0.37
CA LEU A 4 -1.89 -5.41 -0.48
C LEU A 4 -3.16 -6.21 -0.13
N VAL A 5 -3.49 -6.30 1.15
CA VAL A 5 -4.72 -6.95 1.62
C VAL A 5 -5.96 -6.18 1.15
N SER A 6 -5.95 -4.85 1.23
CA SER A 6 -7.01 -4.00 0.70
C SER A 6 -7.17 -4.17 -0.83
N LYS A 7 -6.04 -4.16 -1.56
CA LYS A 7 -6.02 -4.35 -3.02
C LYS A 7 -6.55 -5.72 -3.46
N TYR A 8 -6.08 -6.80 -2.85
CA TYR A 8 -6.36 -8.16 -3.32
C TYR A 8 -7.64 -8.78 -2.72
N PHE A 9 -8.03 -8.36 -1.52
CA PHE A 9 -9.13 -9.00 -0.79
C PHE A 9 -10.27 -8.05 -0.43
N HIS A 10 -10.13 -6.75 -0.71
CA HIS A 10 -11.11 -5.74 -0.33
C HIS A 10 -11.43 -5.73 1.17
N ILE A 11 -10.44 -6.11 1.99
CA ILE A 11 -10.50 -6.03 3.45
C ILE A 11 -9.92 -4.67 3.86
N SER A 12 -10.63 -3.92 4.71
CA SER A 12 -10.15 -2.59 5.14
C SER A 12 -8.84 -2.69 5.93
N SER A 13 -8.06 -1.62 5.97
CA SER A 13 -6.80 -1.61 6.72
C SER A 13 -7.05 -1.84 8.22
N LYS A 14 -8.16 -1.33 8.77
CA LYS A 14 -8.55 -1.55 10.17
C LYS A 14 -8.89 -3.01 10.42
N GLU A 15 -9.73 -3.61 9.59
CA GLU A 15 -10.09 -5.02 9.73
C GLU A 15 -8.86 -5.93 9.55
N CYS A 16 -8.00 -5.62 8.57
CA CYS A 16 -6.73 -6.31 8.37
C CYS A 16 -5.85 -6.27 9.63
N MET A 17 -5.68 -5.10 10.24
CA MET A 17 -4.85 -4.95 11.44
C MET A 17 -5.46 -5.69 12.63
N ASN A 18 -6.77 -5.57 12.85
CA ASN A 18 -7.46 -6.30 13.93
C ASN A 18 -7.31 -7.83 13.80
N ILE A 19 -7.39 -8.36 12.58
CA ILE A 19 -7.19 -9.80 12.33
C ILE A 19 -5.73 -10.18 12.53
N ALA A 20 -4.78 -9.38 12.05
CA ALA A 20 -3.36 -9.65 12.25
C ALA A 20 -2.98 -9.65 13.74
N GLU A 21 -3.53 -8.73 14.54
CA GLU A 21 -3.36 -8.72 16.00
C GLU A 21 -3.94 -9.99 16.64
N LYS A 22 -5.12 -10.45 16.21
CA LYS A 22 -5.67 -11.73 16.66
C LYS A 22 -4.75 -12.91 16.33
N LEU A 23 -4.20 -12.96 15.11
CA LEU A 23 -3.25 -13.99 14.69
C LEU A 23 -1.96 -13.95 15.52
N TYR A 24 -1.44 -12.75 15.81
CA TYR A 24 -0.28 -12.54 16.69
C TYR A 24 -0.56 -13.04 18.11
N ASN A 25 -1.69 -12.66 18.70
CA ASN A 25 -2.10 -13.08 20.04
C ASN A 25 -2.28 -14.62 20.14
N LYS A 26 -2.68 -15.27 19.05
CA LYS A 26 -2.75 -16.74 18.93
C LYS A 26 -1.37 -17.40 18.66
N GLY A 27 -0.32 -16.61 18.46
CA GLY A 27 1.05 -17.07 18.20
C GLY A 27 1.31 -17.56 16.77
N TYR A 28 0.45 -17.21 15.80
CA TYR A 28 0.60 -17.65 14.41
C TYR A 28 1.56 -16.80 13.58
N ILE A 29 1.66 -15.51 13.89
CA ILE A 29 2.53 -14.56 13.18
C ILE A 29 3.33 -13.72 14.17
N SER A 30 4.38 -13.06 13.68
CA SER A 30 5.10 -12.04 14.42
C SER A 30 4.26 -10.77 14.60
N TYR A 31 4.74 -9.85 15.44
CA TYR A 31 4.03 -8.60 15.73
C TYR A 31 3.72 -7.83 14.43
N PRO A 32 2.44 -7.46 14.18
CA PRO A 32 1.99 -6.98 12.87
C PRO A 32 2.14 -5.47 12.65
N ARG A 33 2.64 -4.73 13.65
CA ARG A 33 2.89 -3.28 13.58
C ARG A 33 4.41 -3.04 13.57
N THR A 34 4.99 -3.14 12.39
CA THR A 34 6.44 -2.99 12.17
C THR A 34 6.68 -2.33 10.82
N GLU A 35 7.65 -1.43 10.78
CA GLU A 35 8.12 -0.78 9.54
C GLU A 35 9.33 -1.51 8.96
N THR A 36 9.85 -2.53 9.66
CA THR A 36 11.03 -3.30 9.25
C THR A 36 10.72 -4.16 8.04
N ASN A 37 11.54 -4.05 6.99
CA ASN A 37 11.35 -4.77 5.73
C ASN A 37 12.55 -5.63 5.32
N TYR A 38 13.39 -6.04 6.27
CA TYR A 38 14.41 -7.06 6.08
C TYR A 38 14.54 -7.98 7.28
N PHE A 39 14.95 -9.22 7.02
CA PHE A 39 15.32 -10.16 8.07
C PHE A 39 16.81 -10.00 8.40
N VAL A 40 17.14 -10.01 9.69
CA VAL A 40 18.54 -10.01 10.16
C VAL A 40 19.19 -11.36 9.88
N ASP A 41 20.50 -11.37 9.60
CA ASP A 41 21.22 -12.59 9.19
C ASP A 41 21.24 -13.68 10.28
N SER A 42 21.09 -13.29 11.55
CA SER A 42 21.01 -14.21 12.70
C SER A 42 19.66 -14.93 12.82
N MET A 43 18.64 -14.50 12.08
CA MET A 43 17.30 -15.09 12.17
C MET A 43 17.23 -16.43 11.43
N ASN A 44 16.80 -17.48 12.11
CA ASN A 44 16.69 -18.82 11.53
C ASN A 44 15.43 -18.99 10.67
N LEU A 45 15.46 -18.46 9.45
CA LEU A 45 14.36 -18.54 8.48
C LEU A 45 14.05 -19.99 8.08
N ARG A 46 15.07 -20.87 8.08
CA ARG A 46 14.87 -22.30 7.78
C ARG A 46 13.95 -22.97 8.77
N LYS A 47 14.02 -22.63 10.06
CA LYS A 47 13.12 -23.16 11.10
C LYS A 47 11.66 -22.81 10.79
N ILE A 48 11.40 -21.59 10.32
CA ILE A 48 10.06 -21.15 9.93
C ILE A 48 9.58 -21.91 8.70
N ILE A 49 10.42 -22.03 7.67
CA ILE A 49 10.09 -22.82 6.46
C ILE A 49 9.76 -24.27 6.84
N HIS A 50 10.53 -24.88 7.74
CA HIS A 50 10.27 -26.24 8.22
C HIS A 50 8.92 -26.37 8.93
N GLU A 51 8.53 -25.39 9.73
CA GLU A 51 7.23 -25.38 10.39
C GLU A 51 6.08 -25.37 9.37
N LEU A 52 6.22 -24.60 8.29
CA LEU A 52 5.21 -24.49 7.23
C LEU A 52 5.08 -25.75 6.35
N LYS A 53 6.02 -26.72 6.41
CA LYS A 53 5.90 -28.01 5.71
C LYS A 53 4.64 -28.79 6.12
N LYS A 54 4.14 -28.54 7.35
CA LYS A 54 2.93 -29.17 7.90
C LYS A 54 1.64 -28.61 7.29
N ASN A 55 1.71 -27.58 6.45
CA ASN A 55 0.55 -26.90 5.90
C ASN A 55 -0.10 -27.69 4.75
N ASN A 56 -1.42 -27.81 4.79
CA ASN A 56 -2.19 -28.54 3.77
C ASN A 56 -2.31 -27.84 2.41
N ILE A 57 -1.99 -26.55 2.29
CA ILE A 57 -2.10 -25.79 1.03
C ILE A 57 -0.73 -25.51 0.40
N PHE A 58 0.26 -25.10 1.19
CA PHE A 58 1.58 -24.69 0.69
C PHE A 58 2.75 -25.47 1.29
N GLY A 59 2.48 -26.54 2.05
CA GLY A 59 3.51 -27.36 2.67
C GLY A 59 4.43 -28.08 1.67
N SER A 60 3.90 -28.47 0.51
CA SER A 60 4.70 -29.06 -0.57
C SER A 60 5.74 -28.08 -1.12
N TYR A 61 5.36 -26.81 -1.31
CA TYR A 61 6.29 -25.76 -1.72
C TYR A 61 7.33 -25.49 -0.63
N ALA A 62 6.92 -25.43 0.63
CA ALA A 62 7.84 -25.27 1.76
C ALA A 62 8.85 -26.43 1.87
N THR A 63 8.45 -27.68 1.58
CA THR A 63 9.37 -28.82 1.52
C THR A 63 10.43 -28.63 0.43
N LYS A 64 10.01 -28.31 -0.81
CA LYS A 64 10.94 -28.03 -1.91
C LYS A 64 11.91 -26.90 -1.57
N LEU A 65 11.42 -25.85 -0.90
CA LEU A 65 12.24 -24.71 -0.50
C LEU A 65 13.24 -25.06 0.61
N ALA A 66 12.86 -25.93 1.56
CA ALA A 66 13.72 -26.37 2.65
C ALA A 66 14.93 -27.18 2.16
N GLU A 67 14.79 -27.92 1.06
CA GLU A 67 15.85 -28.71 0.42
C GLU A 67 16.91 -27.84 -0.27
N LYS A 68 16.63 -26.57 -0.55
CA LYS A 68 17.61 -25.65 -1.16
C LYS A 68 18.71 -25.25 -0.17
N ASN A 69 19.92 -25.06 -0.67
CA ASN A 69 21.10 -24.68 0.12
C ASN A 69 21.08 -23.21 0.58
N SER A 70 20.23 -22.35 0.02
CA SER A 70 20.15 -20.95 0.42
C SER A 70 18.73 -20.41 0.46
N CYS A 71 18.41 -19.71 1.55
CA CYS A 71 17.29 -18.79 1.68
C CYS A 71 17.92 -17.41 1.94
N LYS A 72 17.84 -16.51 0.96
CA LYS A 72 18.45 -15.17 1.04
C LYS A 72 17.43 -14.10 0.65
N PRO A 73 16.53 -13.73 1.57
CA PRO A 73 15.64 -12.59 1.37
C PRO A 73 16.39 -11.33 0.95
N ARG A 74 15.78 -10.55 0.07
CA ARG A 74 16.29 -9.20 -0.25
C ARG A 74 16.28 -8.33 1.01
N LYS A 75 17.35 -7.56 1.21
CA LYS A 75 17.44 -6.58 2.30
C LYS A 75 16.81 -5.26 1.87
N GLY A 76 15.66 -4.92 2.43
CA GLY A 76 15.07 -3.60 2.31
C GLY A 76 15.82 -2.52 3.11
N LYS A 77 15.33 -1.28 3.08
CA LYS A 77 15.98 -0.10 3.67
C LYS A 77 15.38 0.35 5.01
N LEU A 78 14.24 -0.21 5.42
CA LEU A 78 13.49 0.24 6.59
C LEU A 78 13.71 -0.70 7.77
N ASN A 79 13.90 -0.13 8.96
CA ASN A 79 14.05 -0.84 10.21
C ASN A 79 13.57 0.02 11.38
N ASP A 80 12.59 -0.46 12.11
CA ASP A 80 12.10 0.18 13.34
C ASP A 80 13.00 -0.11 14.56
N LYS A 81 14.02 -0.97 14.40
CA LYS A 81 14.96 -1.44 15.43
C LYS A 81 14.31 -2.20 16.59
N ALA A 82 13.03 -2.55 16.48
CA ALA A 82 12.25 -3.16 17.55
C ALA A 82 11.71 -4.53 17.14
N HIS A 83 11.20 -4.65 15.92
CA HIS A 83 10.48 -5.83 15.45
C HIS A 83 11.00 -6.28 14.07
N PRO A 84 11.09 -7.61 13.83
CA PRO A 84 11.36 -8.14 12.49
C PRO A 84 10.15 -7.94 11.58
N PRO A 85 10.30 -8.08 10.24
CA PRO A 85 9.18 -8.03 9.31
C PRO A 85 8.08 -9.01 9.68
N ILE A 86 6.83 -8.73 9.28
CA ILE A 86 5.69 -9.62 9.52
C ILE A 86 5.93 -10.99 8.86
N HIS A 87 6.01 -12.05 9.66
CA HIS A 87 6.29 -13.41 9.19
C HIS A 87 5.49 -14.45 10.00
N PRO A 88 5.27 -15.66 9.46
CA PRO A 88 4.62 -16.72 10.22
C PRO A 88 5.55 -17.30 11.28
N VAL A 89 5.00 -17.65 12.44
CA VAL A 89 5.72 -18.24 13.58
C VAL A 89 5.31 -19.70 13.81
N LYS A 90 4.03 -20.02 13.59
CA LYS A 90 3.45 -21.35 13.79
C LYS A 90 2.57 -21.74 12.61
N ASN A 91 2.51 -23.03 12.27
CA ASN A 91 1.60 -23.51 11.23
C ASN A 91 0.14 -23.44 11.69
N MET A 92 -0.73 -22.88 10.84
CA MET A 92 -2.17 -22.99 10.91
C MET A 92 -2.64 -23.70 9.63
N ASN A 93 -3.49 -24.72 9.75
CA ASN A 93 -4.07 -25.40 8.59
C ASN A 93 -5.40 -24.77 8.20
N LYS A 94 -5.73 -24.81 6.91
CA LYS A 94 -7.08 -24.45 6.46
C LYS A 94 -8.05 -25.52 6.95
N ALA A 95 -9.05 -25.12 7.73
CA ALA A 95 -10.06 -26.01 8.29
C ALA A 95 -11.41 -25.27 8.38
N ASN A 96 -12.50 -26.02 8.45
CA ASN A 96 -13.86 -25.47 8.43
C ASN A 96 -14.18 -24.57 9.65
N ASN A 97 -13.48 -24.77 10.76
CA ASN A 97 -13.65 -24.01 12.00
C ASN A 97 -12.79 -22.75 12.08
N VAL A 98 -11.99 -22.45 11.05
CA VAL A 98 -11.17 -21.23 10.98
C VAL A 98 -11.93 -20.16 10.20
N ASP A 99 -12.02 -18.95 10.77
CA ASP A 99 -12.64 -17.81 10.10
C ASP A 99 -11.99 -17.56 8.73
N PHE A 100 -12.82 -17.28 7.72
CA PHE A 100 -12.37 -17.15 6.34
C PHE A 100 -11.40 -15.98 6.14
N LYS A 101 -11.65 -14.82 6.76
CA LYS A 101 -10.78 -13.65 6.63
C LYS A 101 -9.50 -13.83 7.44
N GLU A 102 -9.59 -14.46 8.61
CA GLU A 102 -8.43 -14.86 9.41
C GLU A 102 -7.51 -15.79 8.62
N TRP A 103 -8.05 -16.84 7.99
CA TRP A 103 -7.30 -17.72 7.10
C TRP A 103 -6.68 -16.95 5.92
N LYS A 104 -7.44 -16.08 5.23
CA LYS A 104 -6.93 -15.30 4.10
C LYS A 104 -5.70 -14.47 4.44
N ILE A 105 -5.72 -13.79 5.60
CA ILE A 105 -4.59 -12.95 6.03
C ILE A 105 -3.39 -13.82 6.42
N TYR A 106 -3.61 -14.90 7.16
CA TYR A 106 -2.54 -15.85 7.49
C TYR A 106 -1.91 -16.46 6.23
N GLU A 107 -2.73 -16.94 5.28
CA GLU A 107 -2.27 -17.51 4.01
C GLU A 107 -1.47 -16.49 3.20
N PHE A 108 -1.95 -15.24 3.14
CA PHE A 108 -1.23 -14.14 2.48
C PHE A 108 0.16 -13.93 3.09
N ILE A 109 0.27 -13.85 4.42
CA ILE A 109 1.55 -13.67 5.13
C ILE A 109 2.48 -14.86 4.85
N CYS A 110 1.97 -16.09 4.90
CA CYS A 110 2.77 -17.29 4.63
C CYS A 110 3.28 -17.36 3.20
N ARG A 111 2.40 -17.12 2.22
CA ARG A 111 2.80 -17.11 0.80
C ARG A 111 3.81 -16.01 0.51
N HIS A 112 3.63 -14.82 1.10
CA HIS A 112 4.58 -13.72 0.96
C HIS A 112 5.93 -14.08 1.57
N PHE A 113 5.96 -14.63 2.78
CA PHE A 113 7.20 -15.08 3.43
C PHE A 113 7.94 -16.14 2.61
N LEU A 114 7.23 -17.18 2.13
CA LEU A 114 7.82 -18.22 1.30
C LEU A 114 8.34 -17.65 -0.04
N ALA A 115 7.64 -16.70 -0.64
CA ALA A 115 8.06 -16.01 -1.85
C ALA A 115 9.35 -15.20 -1.63
N VAL A 116 9.43 -14.44 -0.53
CA VAL A 116 10.62 -13.67 -0.13
C VAL A 116 11.83 -14.57 0.13
N CYS A 117 11.59 -15.80 0.58
CA CYS A 117 12.62 -16.82 0.78
C CYS A 117 12.99 -17.59 -0.50
N SER A 118 12.27 -17.37 -1.61
CA SER A 118 12.45 -18.07 -2.89
C SER A 118 13.37 -17.31 -3.83
N ASP A 119 13.78 -17.98 -4.92
CA ASP A 119 14.50 -17.34 -6.01
C ASP A 119 13.58 -16.41 -6.81
N ASP A 120 14.20 -15.42 -7.48
CA ASP A 120 13.51 -14.51 -8.39
C ASP A 120 12.94 -15.24 -9.61
N ALA A 121 11.78 -14.82 -10.10
CA ALA A 121 11.28 -15.28 -11.39
C ALA A 121 12.21 -14.84 -12.52
N ILE A 122 12.40 -15.70 -13.50
CA ILE A 122 13.26 -15.44 -14.67
C ILE A 122 12.37 -15.49 -15.91
N GLY A 123 12.41 -14.44 -16.72
CA GLY A 123 11.69 -14.36 -17.99
C GLY A 123 12.47 -13.53 -19.00
N PHE A 124 12.03 -13.60 -20.26
CA PHE A 124 12.57 -12.85 -21.38
C PHE A 124 11.53 -11.84 -21.85
N ASP A 125 11.85 -10.56 -21.74
CA ASP A 125 11.11 -9.48 -22.38
C ASP A 125 11.63 -9.33 -23.82
N THR A 126 10.73 -9.37 -24.78
CA THR A 126 11.02 -9.24 -26.21
C THR A 126 10.33 -8.00 -26.72
N LYS A 127 11.09 -7.07 -27.30
CA LYS A 127 10.55 -5.90 -28.00
C LYS A 127 10.90 -6.02 -29.48
N VAL A 128 9.88 -6.12 -30.33
CA VAL A 128 10.04 -6.08 -31.79
C VAL A 128 9.69 -4.66 -32.24
N ILE A 129 10.55 -4.11 -33.09
CA ILE A 129 10.40 -2.79 -33.69
C ILE A 129 10.20 -3.00 -35.19
N ALA A 130 9.18 -2.37 -35.74
CA ALA A 130 8.90 -2.39 -37.18
C ALA A 130 8.80 -0.97 -37.71
N ASN A 131 9.39 -0.74 -38.89
CA ASN A 131 9.32 0.54 -39.59
C ASN A 131 8.29 0.40 -40.72
N ILE A 132 7.34 1.33 -40.79
CA ILE A 132 6.33 1.40 -41.85
C ILE A 132 6.39 2.81 -42.43
N GLY A 133 7.01 2.95 -43.60
CA GLY A 133 7.35 4.26 -44.15
C GLY A 133 8.31 5.01 -43.22
N GLU A 134 7.93 6.22 -42.79
CA GLU A 134 8.70 7.04 -41.85
C GLU A 134 8.34 6.78 -40.38
N GLU A 135 7.32 5.97 -40.10
CA GLU A 135 6.79 5.73 -38.76
C GLU A 135 7.35 4.44 -38.13
N GLN A 136 7.53 4.47 -36.81
CA GLN A 136 8.04 3.33 -36.04
C GLN A 136 6.98 2.77 -35.10
N PHE A 137 6.69 1.48 -35.28
CA PHE A 137 5.80 0.72 -34.42
C PHE A 137 6.60 -0.25 -33.56
N TYR A 138 6.05 -0.64 -32.41
CA TYR A 138 6.64 -1.71 -31.61
C TYR A 138 5.56 -2.59 -30.97
N CYS A 139 5.94 -3.84 -30.75
CA CYS A 139 5.20 -4.73 -29.87
C CYS A 139 6.14 -5.33 -28.83
N LYS A 140 5.58 -5.67 -27.68
CA LYS A 140 6.29 -6.34 -26.58
C LYS A 140 5.68 -7.71 -26.32
N GLY A 141 6.46 -8.59 -25.73
CA GLY A 141 5.98 -9.85 -25.20
C GLY A 141 6.91 -10.44 -24.16
N LEU A 142 6.38 -11.32 -23.33
CA LEU A 142 7.06 -11.89 -22.18
C LEU A 142 6.99 -13.42 -22.23
N LYS A 143 8.15 -14.07 -22.17
CA LYS A 143 8.25 -15.52 -22.00
C LYS A 143 8.86 -15.86 -20.65
N ILE A 144 8.07 -16.44 -19.76
CA ILE A 144 8.57 -16.91 -18.46
C ILE A 144 9.44 -18.15 -18.67
N LYS A 145 10.69 -18.10 -18.20
CA LYS A 145 11.61 -19.25 -18.16
C LYS A 145 11.42 -20.04 -16.87
N ASN A 146 11.54 -19.37 -15.72
CA ASN A 146 11.39 -19.97 -14.40
C ASN A 146 10.39 -19.15 -13.57
N LYS A 147 9.33 -19.78 -13.06
CA LYS A 147 8.34 -19.08 -12.21
C LYS A 147 8.88 -18.73 -10.83
N ASN A 148 9.64 -19.63 -10.22
CA ASN A 148 10.20 -19.48 -8.87
C ASN A 148 9.17 -18.90 -7.88
N TYR A 149 9.41 -17.73 -7.26
CA TYR A 149 8.45 -17.16 -6.30
C TYR A 149 7.01 -16.98 -6.83
N LEU A 150 6.81 -16.84 -8.15
CA LEU A 150 5.48 -16.74 -8.78
C LEU A 150 4.67 -18.04 -8.64
N GLU A 151 5.29 -19.19 -8.35
CA GLU A 151 4.57 -20.44 -8.05
C GLU A 151 3.80 -20.34 -6.72
N ILE A 152 4.37 -19.66 -5.72
CA ILE A 152 3.77 -19.54 -4.38
C ILE A 152 3.00 -18.23 -4.18
N TYR A 153 3.47 -17.12 -4.77
CA TYR A 153 2.88 -15.79 -4.64
C TYR A 153 1.85 -15.49 -5.74
N ILE A 154 0.72 -16.19 -5.67
CA ILE A 154 -0.35 -16.17 -6.68
C ILE A 154 -1.04 -14.81 -6.92
N TYR A 155 -0.72 -13.80 -6.11
CA TYR A 155 -1.25 -12.44 -6.23
C TYR A 155 -0.51 -11.60 -7.27
N GLU A 156 0.68 -12.04 -7.67
CA GLU A 156 1.44 -11.46 -8.76
C GLU A 156 1.43 -12.42 -9.94
N LYS A 157 1.17 -11.88 -11.14
CA LYS A 157 1.15 -12.65 -12.38
C LYS A 157 1.96 -11.93 -13.42
N TRP A 158 2.93 -12.63 -13.97
CA TRP A 158 3.59 -12.24 -15.21
C TRP A 158 2.73 -12.77 -16.35
N ASN A 159 2.09 -11.86 -17.07
CA ASN A 159 1.26 -12.15 -18.23
C ASN A 159 1.58 -11.11 -19.28
N ASP A 160 2.08 -11.58 -20.42
CA ASP A 160 2.09 -10.83 -21.66
C ASP A 160 1.93 -11.84 -22.80
N LYS A 161 1.70 -11.34 -24.01
CA LYS A 161 1.71 -12.19 -25.20
C LYS A 161 3.11 -12.77 -25.43
N ILE A 162 3.15 -13.99 -25.93
CA ILE A 162 4.38 -14.56 -26.47
C ILE A 162 4.46 -14.11 -27.92
N LEU A 163 5.53 -13.39 -28.26
CA LEU A 163 5.77 -13.03 -29.66
C LEU A 163 6.27 -14.25 -30.43
N PRO A 164 5.87 -14.41 -31.70
CA PRO A 164 6.52 -15.37 -32.59
C PRO A 164 8.00 -15.00 -32.77
N PRO A 165 8.85 -15.96 -33.17
CA PRO A 165 10.23 -15.64 -33.48
C PRO A 165 10.28 -14.68 -34.68
N PHE A 166 11.04 -13.60 -34.54
CA PHE A 166 11.37 -12.66 -35.60
C PHE A 166 12.89 -12.61 -35.78
N GLN A 167 13.34 -12.37 -37.01
CA GLN A 167 14.71 -12.03 -37.33
C GLN A 167 14.83 -10.56 -37.72
N ILE A 168 16.03 -10.01 -37.55
CA ILE A 168 16.33 -8.67 -38.04
C ILE A 168 16.19 -8.69 -39.56
N ASN A 169 15.50 -7.69 -40.11
CA ASN A 169 15.12 -7.55 -41.52
C ASN A 169 14.01 -8.49 -42.00
N ASP A 170 13.26 -9.15 -41.10
CA ASP A 170 11.99 -9.77 -41.51
C ASP A 170 11.02 -8.71 -42.06
N GLU A 171 10.44 -8.99 -43.22
CA GLU A 171 9.45 -8.13 -43.86
C GLU A 171 8.04 -8.71 -43.71
N PHE A 172 7.07 -7.84 -43.49
CA PHE A 172 5.66 -8.22 -43.45
C PHE A 172 4.79 -7.08 -43.98
N TYR A 173 3.64 -7.46 -44.54
CA TYR A 173 2.62 -6.48 -44.93
C TYR A 173 1.63 -6.29 -43.77
N PRO A 174 1.38 -5.04 -43.32
CA PRO A 174 0.40 -4.79 -42.28
C PRO A 174 -0.98 -5.21 -42.77
N TYR A 175 -1.71 -5.98 -41.96
CA TYR A 175 -3.09 -6.38 -42.28
C TYR A 175 -4.04 -5.17 -42.28
N SER A 176 -3.84 -4.23 -41.35
CA SER A 176 -4.58 -2.98 -41.27
C SER A 176 -3.72 -1.89 -40.64
N LEU A 177 -3.98 -0.64 -41.03
CA LEU A 177 -3.46 0.57 -40.39
C LEU A 177 -4.66 1.43 -40.04
N VAL A 178 -4.85 1.68 -38.75
CA VAL A 178 -6.03 2.37 -38.21
C VAL A 178 -5.58 3.53 -37.35
N VAL A 179 -6.22 4.69 -37.50
CA VAL A 179 -6.08 5.83 -36.59
C VAL A 179 -7.22 5.76 -35.59
N GLU A 180 -6.88 5.55 -34.32
CA GLU A 180 -7.87 5.54 -33.23
C GLU A 180 -8.01 6.94 -32.64
N GLU A 181 -9.24 7.44 -32.56
CA GLU A 181 -9.58 8.63 -31.80
C GLU A 181 -9.93 8.26 -30.36
N GLY A 182 -9.43 9.03 -29.40
CA GLY A 182 -9.68 8.80 -27.98
C GLY A 182 -9.81 10.11 -27.23
N ILE A 183 -10.61 10.09 -26.16
CA ILE A 183 -10.73 11.19 -25.20
C ILE A 183 -10.16 10.75 -23.85
N THR A 184 -9.52 11.67 -23.14
CA THR A 184 -9.03 11.41 -21.78
C THR A 184 -10.20 11.24 -20.83
N GLN A 185 -10.05 10.35 -19.85
CA GLN A 185 -11.03 10.18 -18.78
C GLN A 185 -10.55 10.91 -17.50
N PRO A 186 -11.48 11.46 -16.70
CA PRO A 186 -11.13 12.03 -15.41
C PRO A 186 -10.56 10.97 -14.47
N PRO A 187 -9.73 11.37 -13.48
CA PRO A 187 -9.19 10.44 -12.49
C PRO A 187 -10.32 9.81 -11.67
N LYS A 188 -10.09 8.57 -11.23
CA LYS A 188 -11.01 7.87 -10.33
C LYS A 188 -10.83 8.37 -8.90
N TYR A 189 -11.90 8.29 -8.11
CA TYR A 189 -11.81 8.39 -6.66
C TYR A 189 -10.83 7.36 -6.08
N LEU A 190 -10.27 7.69 -4.91
CA LEU A 190 -9.26 6.86 -4.26
C LEU A 190 -9.87 5.58 -3.69
N SER A 191 -9.23 4.45 -3.94
CA SER A 191 -9.39 3.26 -3.10
C SER A 191 -8.59 3.43 -1.79
N GLU A 192 -8.82 2.54 -0.83
CA GLU A 192 -8.03 2.52 0.41
C GLU A 192 -6.56 2.17 0.18
N SER A 193 -6.26 1.32 -0.81
CA SER A 193 -4.88 1.07 -1.26
C SER A 193 -4.22 2.34 -1.82
N ASP A 194 -4.97 3.16 -2.55
CA ASP A 194 -4.45 4.43 -3.09
C ASP A 194 -4.20 5.44 -1.98
N LEU A 195 -5.15 5.58 -1.03
CA LEU A 195 -5.00 6.48 0.10
C LEU A 195 -3.81 6.10 0.99
N LEU A 196 -3.65 4.81 1.33
CA LEU A 196 -2.47 4.31 2.06
C LEU A 196 -1.17 4.65 1.31
N SER A 197 -1.16 4.49 -0.02
CA SER A 197 0.01 4.82 -0.85
C SER A 197 0.35 6.31 -0.82
N LEU A 198 -0.66 7.18 -0.77
CA LEU A 198 -0.46 8.62 -0.64
C LEU A 198 0.05 8.96 0.77
N MET A 199 -0.52 8.36 1.81
CA MET A 199 -0.06 8.55 3.19
C MET A 199 1.42 8.16 3.35
N ASP A 200 1.83 7.01 2.82
CA ASP A 200 3.23 6.57 2.77
C ASP A 200 4.10 7.58 2.01
N LYS A 201 3.67 7.96 0.79
CA LYS A 201 4.42 8.88 -0.09
C LYS A 201 4.65 10.24 0.58
N TYR A 202 3.66 10.75 1.29
CA TYR A 202 3.73 12.05 1.97
C TYR A 202 4.24 11.94 3.41
N GLY A 203 4.53 10.74 3.92
CA GLY A 203 5.07 10.53 5.26
C GLY A 203 4.12 10.94 6.37
N ILE A 204 2.81 10.68 6.21
CA ILE A 204 1.80 10.97 7.23
C ILE A 204 1.17 9.69 7.78
N GLY A 205 1.12 9.59 9.10
CA GLY A 205 0.82 8.32 9.76
C GLY A 205 1.98 7.33 9.64
N THR A 206 1.91 6.28 10.46
CA THR A 206 2.85 5.15 10.45
C THR A 206 2.07 3.86 10.18
N ASP A 207 2.77 2.74 9.98
CA ASP A 207 2.12 1.42 9.83
C ASP A 207 1.15 1.11 10.99
N ALA A 208 1.38 1.72 12.16
CA ALA A 208 0.54 1.61 13.34
C ALA A 208 -0.67 2.58 13.39
N THR A 209 -0.70 3.69 12.65
CA THR A 209 -1.74 4.73 12.84
C THR A 209 -2.58 5.01 11.59
N MET A 210 -2.07 4.71 10.38
CA MET A 210 -2.80 5.03 9.14
C MET A 210 -4.21 4.46 9.09
N HIS A 211 -4.39 3.22 9.56
CA HIS A 211 -5.69 2.56 9.56
C HIS A 211 -6.70 3.22 10.49
N GLU A 212 -6.26 3.85 11.59
CA GLU A 212 -7.12 4.60 12.49
C GLU A 212 -7.52 5.95 11.90
N HIS A 213 -6.59 6.64 11.23
CA HIS A 213 -6.90 7.88 10.53
C HIS A 213 -7.95 7.66 9.42
N ILE A 214 -7.81 6.59 8.64
CA ILE A 214 -8.76 6.19 7.60
C ILE A 214 -10.12 5.80 8.21
N GLU A 215 -10.14 5.11 9.34
CA GLU A 215 -11.39 4.78 10.04
C GLU A 215 -12.09 6.03 10.60
N ASN A 216 -11.32 7.00 11.13
CA ASN A 216 -11.86 8.21 11.74
C ASN A 216 -12.63 9.08 10.74
N ILE A 217 -12.12 9.27 9.52
CA ILE A 217 -12.81 10.07 8.50
C ILE A 217 -14.11 9.40 8.01
N GLN A 218 -14.19 8.07 8.08
CA GLN A 218 -15.43 7.33 7.81
C GLN A 218 -16.42 7.44 8.97
N LYS A 219 -15.97 7.23 10.21
CA LYS A 219 -16.82 7.35 11.42
C LYS A 219 -17.41 8.75 11.59
N ARG A 220 -16.66 9.79 11.20
CA ARG A 220 -17.11 11.19 11.22
C ARG A 220 -17.94 11.58 10.00
N ASN A 221 -18.24 10.63 9.11
CA ASN A 221 -19.05 10.84 7.92
C ASN A 221 -18.51 11.91 6.96
N TYR A 222 -17.18 12.04 6.86
CA TYR A 222 -16.52 12.91 5.88
C TYR A 222 -16.37 12.22 4.52
N VAL A 223 -16.26 10.89 4.56
CA VAL A 223 -16.23 10.04 3.38
C VAL A 223 -17.04 8.78 3.65
N TYR A 224 -17.58 8.17 2.61
CA TYR A 224 -18.13 6.81 2.65
C TYR A 224 -17.53 5.98 1.52
N LYS A 225 -17.66 4.66 1.59
CA LYS A 225 -17.25 3.78 0.48
C LYS A 225 -18.44 3.42 -0.39
N ASN A 226 -18.29 3.57 -1.70
CA ASN A 226 -19.30 3.08 -2.65
C ASN A 226 -19.20 1.56 -2.86
N SER A 227 -20.06 1.00 -3.71
CA SER A 227 -20.08 -0.44 -4.06
C SER A 227 -18.77 -0.96 -4.67
N LYS A 228 -17.92 -0.07 -5.21
CA LYS A 228 -16.59 -0.37 -5.76
C LYS A 228 -15.47 -0.19 -4.73
N ASN A 229 -15.79 0.00 -3.45
CA ASN A 229 -14.84 0.30 -2.37
C ASN A 229 -13.98 1.56 -2.58
N LEU A 230 -14.48 2.53 -3.35
CA LEU A 230 -13.85 3.84 -3.52
C LEU A 230 -14.39 4.82 -2.49
N PHE A 231 -13.53 5.67 -1.96
CA PHE A 231 -13.91 6.75 -1.05
C PHE A 231 -14.61 7.86 -1.82
N ILE A 232 -15.89 8.06 -1.50
CA ILE A 232 -16.69 9.18 -1.98
C ILE A 232 -16.77 10.21 -0.86
N PRO A 233 -16.24 11.42 -1.06
CA PRO A 233 -16.42 12.51 -0.11
C PRO A 233 -17.89 12.86 0.08
N THR A 234 -18.30 13.11 1.32
CA THR A 234 -19.62 13.66 1.60
C THR A 234 -19.62 15.17 1.37
N LYS A 235 -20.80 15.78 1.25
CA LYS A 235 -20.94 17.24 1.18
C LYS A 235 -20.21 17.93 2.32
N LEU A 236 -20.37 17.42 3.54
CA LEU A 236 -19.67 17.92 4.72
C LEU A 236 -18.16 17.78 4.60
N GLY A 237 -17.65 16.63 4.14
CA GLY A 237 -16.23 16.41 3.94
C GLY A 237 -15.61 17.38 2.93
N ILE A 238 -16.28 17.62 1.80
CA ILE A 238 -15.82 18.58 0.79
C ILE A 238 -15.88 20.00 1.35
N ALA A 239 -17.00 20.39 1.96
CA ALA A 239 -17.18 21.71 2.56
C ALA A 239 -16.08 22.03 3.57
N LEU A 240 -15.77 21.11 4.49
CA LEU A 240 -14.69 21.29 5.47
C LEU A 240 -13.34 21.56 4.81
N ILE A 241 -12.94 20.73 3.83
CA ILE A 241 -11.65 20.89 3.16
C ILE A 241 -11.58 22.20 2.36
N LEU A 242 -12.64 22.55 1.62
CA LEU A 242 -12.68 23.80 0.87
C LEU A 242 -12.67 25.03 1.77
N SER A 243 -13.35 24.98 2.91
CA SER A 243 -13.32 26.06 3.90
C SER A 243 -11.94 26.19 4.55
N TYR A 244 -11.28 25.09 4.94
CA TYR A 244 -9.89 25.15 5.43
C TYR A 244 -8.92 25.67 4.38
N LYS A 245 -9.14 25.38 3.09
CA LYS A 245 -8.30 25.86 1.99
C LYS A 245 -8.30 27.38 1.87
N LYS A 246 -9.36 28.08 2.30
CA LYS A 246 -9.41 29.56 2.33
C LYS A 246 -8.41 30.17 3.30
N PHE A 247 -8.00 29.44 4.33
CA PHE A 247 -6.99 29.90 5.28
C PHE A 247 -5.56 29.83 4.70
N LYS A 248 -5.36 29.15 3.57
CA LYS A 248 -4.07 29.07 2.89
C LYS A 248 -3.57 30.45 2.46
N ASP A 249 -4.48 31.30 1.99
CA ASP A 249 -4.14 32.65 1.49
C ASP A 249 -3.65 33.59 2.60
N ILE A 250 -3.91 33.26 3.86
CA ILE A 250 -3.43 34.00 5.04
C ILE A 250 -2.28 33.27 5.77
N GLY A 251 -1.66 32.29 5.12
CA GLY A 251 -0.47 31.59 5.62
C GLY A 251 -0.73 30.37 6.50
N VAL A 252 -1.99 29.93 6.65
CA VAL A 252 -2.37 28.75 7.43
C VAL A 252 -2.93 27.66 6.49
N ASP A 253 -2.08 26.73 6.08
CA ASP A 253 -2.49 25.59 5.25
C ASP A 253 -2.72 24.33 6.11
N LEU A 254 -3.99 23.98 6.30
CA LEU A 254 -4.41 22.76 7.00
C LEU A 254 -4.80 21.61 6.08
N THR A 255 -4.68 21.82 4.76
CA THR A 255 -5.12 20.85 3.75
C THR A 255 -3.96 20.03 3.19
N GLU A 256 -2.75 20.57 3.23
CA GLU A 256 -1.54 19.89 2.76
C GLU A 256 -0.91 19.01 3.86
N PRO A 257 -0.32 17.86 3.50
CA PRO A 257 0.25 16.91 4.47
C PRO A 257 1.58 17.38 5.08
N SER A 258 2.17 18.48 4.59
CA SER A 258 3.54 18.90 4.88
C SER A 258 3.82 19.15 6.36
N LEU A 259 2.92 19.86 7.06
CA LEU A 259 3.06 20.12 8.50
C LEU A 259 3.01 18.82 9.30
N ARG A 260 2.08 17.92 8.96
CA ARG A 260 1.97 16.62 9.62
C ARG A 260 3.21 15.76 9.35
N ALA A 261 3.69 15.71 8.12
CA ALA A 261 4.88 14.95 7.76
C ALA A 261 6.14 15.44 8.49
N LYS A 262 6.26 16.76 8.66
CA LYS A 262 7.34 17.36 9.46
C LYS A 262 7.23 16.94 10.93
N MET A 263 6.01 16.95 11.49
CA MET A 263 5.75 16.51 12.86
C MET A 263 6.12 15.04 13.09
N GLU A 264 5.72 14.14 12.18
CA GLU A 264 6.08 12.71 12.23
C GLU A 264 7.61 12.52 12.18
N ARG A 265 8.29 13.24 11.27
CA ARG A 265 9.75 13.20 11.16
C ARG A 265 10.43 13.68 12.44
N ASP A 266 9.96 14.77 13.04
CA ASP A 266 10.53 15.27 14.30
C ASP A 266 10.27 14.32 15.47
N MET A 267 9.12 13.64 15.51
CA MET A 267 8.85 12.58 16.49
C MET A 267 9.81 11.40 16.33
N PHE A 268 10.12 11.00 15.09
CA PHE A 268 11.13 9.99 14.81
C PHE A 268 12.51 10.42 15.32
N LEU A 269 12.93 11.67 15.09
CA LEU A 269 14.20 12.20 15.59
C LEU A 269 14.27 12.25 17.12
N VAL A 270 13.12 12.45 17.80
CA VAL A 270 13.05 12.33 19.26
C VAL A 270 13.22 10.86 19.68
N ALA A 271 12.57 9.93 18.98
CA ALA A 271 12.69 8.49 19.28
C ALA A 271 14.11 7.94 19.02
N SER A 272 14.84 8.49 18.05
CA SER A 272 16.24 8.14 17.79
C SER A 272 17.25 8.82 18.72
N GLY A 273 16.80 9.79 19.53
CA GLY A 273 17.65 10.56 20.44
C GLY A 273 18.39 11.73 19.78
N GLU A 274 18.09 12.05 18.52
CA GLU A 274 18.70 13.17 17.77
C GLU A 274 18.10 14.54 18.14
N LYS A 275 16.86 14.58 18.65
CA LYS A 275 16.20 15.82 19.11
C LYS A 275 15.61 15.71 20.51
N GLY A 276 15.58 16.84 21.22
CA GLY A 276 15.00 16.93 22.56
C GLY A 276 13.47 16.93 22.55
N LYS A 277 12.84 16.01 23.29
CA LYS A 277 11.38 15.93 23.43
C LYS A 277 10.72 17.26 23.80
N ASN A 278 11.23 17.95 24.83
CA ASN A 278 10.63 19.17 25.37
C ASN A 278 10.76 20.37 24.42
N GLU A 279 11.78 20.39 23.55
CA GLU A 279 11.95 21.40 22.51
C GLU A 279 10.90 21.19 21.41
N ILE A 280 10.79 19.97 20.91
CA ILE A 280 9.80 19.60 19.88
C ILE A 280 8.37 19.87 20.35
N ILE A 281 8.03 19.49 21.58
CA ILE A 281 6.69 19.76 22.15
C ILE A 281 6.39 21.26 22.18
N ARG A 282 7.31 22.08 22.68
CA ARG A 282 7.12 23.54 22.74
C ARG A 282 6.91 24.12 21.34
N ASN A 283 7.78 23.78 20.40
CA ASN A 283 7.69 24.25 19.02
C ASN A 283 6.34 23.93 18.36
N TYR A 284 5.85 22.68 18.48
CA TYR A 284 4.55 22.32 17.88
C TYR A 284 3.36 22.89 18.65
N ILE A 285 3.44 23.08 19.96
CA ILE A 285 2.39 23.80 20.71
C ILE A 285 2.30 25.25 20.21
N ASP A 286 3.42 25.94 20.01
CA ASP A 286 3.43 27.32 19.52
C ASP A 286 2.85 27.44 18.11
N ILE A 287 3.24 26.52 17.20
CA ILE A 287 2.67 26.44 15.84
C ILE A 287 1.16 26.20 15.89
N MET A 288 0.69 25.22 16.67
CA MET A 288 -0.73 24.89 16.76
C MET A 288 -1.54 26.00 17.44
N LYS A 289 -0.96 26.69 18.42
CA LYS A 289 -1.58 27.84 19.08
C LYS A 289 -1.77 28.99 18.11
N TYR A 290 -0.75 29.30 17.31
CA TYR A 290 -0.85 30.32 16.25
C TYR A 290 -1.97 29.96 15.25
N ILE A 291 -1.96 28.75 14.72
CA ILE A 291 -3.00 28.25 13.80
C ILE A 291 -4.39 28.40 14.42
N TYR A 292 -4.56 27.98 15.68
CA TYR A 292 -5.83 28.08 16.38
C TYR A 292 -6.30 29.54 16.51
N GLN A 293 -5.41 30.46 16.87
CA GLN A 293 -5.73 31.89 17.01
C GLN A 293 -6.15 32.51 15.67
N GLU A 294 -5.43 32.20 14.57
CA GLU A 294 -5.77 32.71 13.25
C GLU A 294 -7.15 32.24 12.76
N ILE A 295 -7.52 31.00 13.07
CA ILE A 295 -8.83 30.43 12.72
C ILE A 295 -9.92 30.99 13.63
N TYR A 296 -9.67 31.04 14.94
CA TYR A 296 -10.66 31.52 15.92
C TYR A 296 -11.03 32.98 15.68
N ASN A 297 -10.06 33.84 15.38
CA ASN A 297 -10.30 35.25 15.07
C ASN A 297 -11.09 35.46 13.77
N ARG A 298 -11.26 34.41 12.96
CA ARG A 298 -11.99 34.42 11.68
C ARG A 298 -12.97 33.26 11.59
N ILE A 299 -13.56 32.89 12.73
CA ILE A 299 -14.47 31.74 12.78
C ILE A 299 -15.70 31.95 11.89
N ASP A 300 -16.15 33.21 11.74
CA ASP A 300 -17.26 33.58 10.85
C ASP A 300 -16.95 33.20 9.40
N LEU A 301 -15.72 33.41 8.92
CA LEU A 301 -15.31 32.99 7.58
C LEU A 301 -15.43 31.46 7.41
N LEU A 302 -15.06 30.69 8.44
CA LEU A 302 -15.18 29.24 8.41
C LEU A 302 -16.65 28.81 8.36
N ASP A 303 -17.50 29.41 9.21
CA ASP A 303 -18.94 29.11 9.27
C ASP A 303 -19.65 29.47 7.97
N GLU A 304 -19.43 30.68 7.44
CA GLU A 304 -19.99 31.16 6.18
C GLU A 304 -19.61 30.24 5.00
N ASN A 305 -18.34 29.84 4.89
CA ASN A 305 -17.90 28.96 3.80
C ASN A 305 -18.50 27.55 3.94
N ILE A 306 -18.55 26.99 5.16
CA ILE A 306 -19.16 25.67 5.38
C ILE A 306 -20.65 25.73 5.01
N ASN A 307 -21.38 26.74 5.49
CA ASN A 307 -22.79 26.93 5.17
C ASN A 307 -23.01 27.11 3.67
N TYR A 308 -22.15 27.87 2.99
CA TYR A 308 -22.22 28.05 1.54
C TYR A 308 -22.11 26.72 0.80
N TYR A 309 -21.09 25.90 1.08
CA TYR A 309 -20.89 24.63 0.37
C TYR A 309 -21.95 23.57 0.72
N ILE A 310 -22.46 23.56 1.95
CA ILE A 310 -23.54 22.64 2.34
C ILE A 310 -24.83 22.96 1.59
N ASN A 311 -25.15 24.25 1.43
CA ASN A 311 -26.39 24.72 0.82
C ASN A 311 -26.33 24.81 -0.71
N ASN A 312 -25.14 24.81 -1.33
CA ASN A 312 -24.95 24.87 -2.78
C ASN A 312 -24.18 23.64 -3.31
N PRO A 313 -24.75 22.43 -3.20
CA PRO A 313 -24.04 21.18 -3.48
C PRO A 313 -23.68 20.99 -4.96
N GLU A 314 -24.38 21.63 -5.87
CA GLU A 314 -24.07 21.64 -7.31
C GLU A 314 -22.66 22.19 -7.62
N ILE A 315 -22.08 23.01 -6.74
CA ILE A 315 -20.73 23.57 -6.88
C ILE A 315 -19.65 22.54 -6.49
N LEU A 316 -20.05 21.43 -5.85
CA LEU A 316 -19.14 20.39 -5.36
C LEU A 316 -18.89 19.26 -6.37
N ASN A 317 -19.58 19.27 -7.52
CA ASN A 317 -19.55 18.21 -8.53
C ASN A 317 -18.50 18.44 -9.63
#